data_AF-A0A957NY33-F1
#
_entry.id   AF-A0A957NY33-F1
#
_cell.length_a   1.000
_cell.length_b   1.000
_cell.length_c   1.000
_cell.angle_alpha   90.00
_cell.angle_beta   90.00
_cell.angle_gamma   90.00
#
_symmetry.space_group_name_H-M   'P 1'
#
loop_
_entity.id
_entity.type
_entity.pdbx_description
1 polymer ?
#
loop_
_entity_poly.entity_id
_entity_poly.type
_entity_poly.pdbx_seq_one_letter_code
_entity_poly.pdbx_strand_id
1 'polypeptide(L)'
;LIAWATVGGFLLWRATDVDNGARNRFAFLIKSLEIMITGGLFVMAGGAFTGITIGMFEALGIQLSAPVIRILVGGGAGVIPVLAVVAMYDPEALPIAQAFAHGLSGLIATLMRLLLPLTLLVGLIYVAFIPFNFMQPFLDRDVLAIYNVMLFAVMALLIGVTPVHGSGLSPQMERWLRRTLLAVAALALLVSFYATAAIVYRIAGGGFTPNRLTVLGWNLVNMAVLGYLLFKQRQTPEAHWVPAMHQVISWGANLYVAWGVAVIVLLPWLF
;
A
#
# COMPACT_ATOMS: atom_id res chain seq x y z
N LEU A 1 0.49 -11.35 -5.83
CA LEU A 1 -0.79 -10.87 -5.28
C LEU A 1 -1.69 -12.03 -4.84
N ILE A 2 -2.11 -12.94 -5.74
CA ILE A 2 -2.96 -14.10 -5.37
C ILE A 2 -2.30 -14.97 -4.28
N ALA A 3 -1.05 -15.39 -4.47
CA ALA A 3 -0.34 -16.20 -3.46
C ALA A 3 -0.36 -15.55 -2.06
N TRP A 4 -0.14 -14.24 -1.99
CA TRP A 4 -0.17 -13.48 -0.73
C TRP A 4 -1.59 -13.36 -0.15
N ALA A 5 -2.60 -13.17 -1.00
CA ALA A 5 -4.00 -13.15 -0.61
C ALA A 5 -4.46 -14.52 -0.09
N THR A 6 -3.99 -15.63 -0.68
CA THR A 6 -4.25 -16.99 -0.23
C THR A 6 -3.62 -17.24 1.14
N VAL A 7 -2.37 -16.82 1.34
CA VAL A 7 -1.69 -16.90 2.65
C VAL A 7 -2.48 -16.11 3.70
N GLY A 8 -2.87 -14.87 3.39
CA GLY A 8 -3.72 -14.06 4.27
C GLY A 8 -5.06 -14.73 4.59
N GLY A 9 -5.74 -15.27 3.57
CA GLY A 9 -7.01 -15.99 3.74
C GLY A 9 -6.88 -17.20 4.66
N PHE A 10 -5.82 -18.00 4.50
CA PHE A 10 -5.55 -19.17 5.33
C PHE A 10 -5.24 -18.78 6.79
N LEU A 11 -4.36 -17.79 7.00
CA LEU A 11 -3.99 -17.31 8.34
C LEU A 11 -5.18 -16.71 9.08
N LEU A 12 -6.05 -15.99 8.37
CA LEU A 12 -7.26 -15.41 8.93
C LEU A 12 -8.37 -16.44 9.18
N TRP A 13 -8.44 -17.50 8.37
CA TRP A 13 -9.34 -18.63 8.61
C TRP A 13 -8.96 -19.39 9.89
N ARG A 14 -7.65 -19.53 10.18
CA ARG A 14 -7.18 -20.13 11.44
C ARG A 14 -7.48 -19.26 12.67
N ALA A 15 -7.65 -17.96 12.49
CA ALA A 15 -7.91 -16.98 13.54
C ALA A 15 -9.42 -16.76 13.79
N THR A 16 -10.25 -17.80 13.67
CA THR A 16 -11.72 -17.75 13.85
C THR A 16 -12.11 -17.40 15.28
N ASP A 17 -11.99 -16.12 15.58
CA ASP A 17 -12.59 -15.47 16.72
C ASP A 17 -13.39 -14.29 16.16
N VAL A 18 -14.73 -14.44 16.13
CA VAL A 18 -15.66 -13.59 15.36
C VAL A 18 -15.54 -12.12 15.79
N ASP A 19 -15.20 -11.88 17.05
CA ASP A 19 -15.12 -10.54 17.63
C ASP A 19 -13.86 -9.75 17.21
N ASN A 20 -12.79 -10.44 16.78
CA ASN A 20 -11.50 -9.82 16.44
C ASN A 20 -11.16 -9.87 14.94
N GLY A 21 -12.06 -10.35 14.08
CA GLY A 21 -11.78 -10.58 12.66
C GLY A 21 -11.25 -9.36 11.89
N ALA A 22 -11.81 -8.16 12.12
CA ALA A 22 -11.32 -6.93 11.50
C ALA A 22 -9.94 -6.49 12.03
N ARG A 23 -9.66 -6.74 13.31
CA ARG A 23 -8.35 -6.42 13.90
C ARG A 23 -7.26 -7.35 13.39
N ASN A 24 -7.54 -8.66 13.32
CA ASN A 24 -6.62 -9.65 12.75
C ASN A 24 -6.29 -9.37 11.28
N ARG A 25 -7.30 -8.99 10.48
CA ARG A 25 -7.12 -8.56 9.08
C ARG A 25 -6.23 -7.34 8.98
N PHE A 26 -6.51 -6.31 9.78
CA PHE A 26 -5.70 -5.10 9.81
C PHE A 26 -4.25 -5.39 10.22
N ALA A 27 -4.04 -6.18 11.27
CA ALA A 27 -2.71 -6.59 11.73
C ALA A 27 -1.93 -7.35 10.66
N PHE A 28 -2.58 -8.25 9.92
CA PHE A 28 -1.98 -8.93 8.76
C PHE A 28 -1.57 -7.96 7.64
N LEU A 29 -2.39 -6.94 7.34
CA LEU A 29 -2.05 -5.93 6.33
C LEU A 29 -0.83 -5.09 6.75
N ILE A 30 -0.74 -4.72 8.02
CA ILE A 30 0.43 -4.02 8.56
C ILE A 30 1.68 -4.90 8.44
N LYS A 31 1.59 -6.18 8.84
CA LYS A 31 2.71 -7.12 8.65
C LYS A 31 3.08 -7.32 7.19
N SER A 32 2.11 -7.33 6.29
CA SER A 32 2.36 -7.38 4.85
C SER A 32 3.16 -6.16 4.37
N LEU A 33 2.83 -4.97 4.87
CA LEU A 33 3.57 -3.74 4.59
C LEU A 33 5.00 -3.81 5.14
N GLU A 34 5.19 -4.29 6.37
CA GLU A 34 6.53 -4.47 6.96
C GLU A 34 7.40 -5.44 6.18
N ILE A 35 6.84 -6.58 5.75
CA ILE A 35 7.52 -7.58 4.92
C ILE A 35 7.91 -6.97 3.57
N MET A 36 7.02 -6.19 2.94
CA MET A 36 7.32 -5.53 1.67
C MET A 36 8.44 -4.49 1.81
N ILE A 37 8.43 -3.68 2.87
CA ILE A 37 9.50 -2.71 3.15
C ILE A 37 10.83 -3.41 3.42
N THR A 38 10.81 -4.48 4.22
CA THR A 38 11.99 -5.32 4.50
C THR A 38 12.53 -5.97 3.23
N GLY A 39 11.65 -6.51 2.40
CA GLY A 39 12.01 -7.05 1.09
C GLY A 39 12.66 -5.99 0.20
N GLY A 40 12.13 -4.77 0.17
CA GLY A 40 12.75 -3.64 -0.52
C GLY A 40 14.16 -3.34 -0.02
N LEU A 41 14.38 -3.34 1.30
CA LEU A 41 15.71 -3.17 1.91
C LEU A 41 16.67 -4.29 1.49
N PHE A 42 16.20 -5.54 1.50
CA PHE A 42 16.98 -6.69 1.05
C PHE A 42 17.30 -6.64 -0.44
N VAL A 43 16.37 -6.16 -1.29
CA VAL A 43 16.64 -5.91 -2.72
C VAL A 43 17.72 -4.85 -2.90
N MET A 44 17.66 -3.74 -2.16
CA MET A 44 18.68 -2.70 -2.24
C MET A 44 20.06 -3.23 -1.81
N ALA A 45 20.12 -3.94 -0.68
CA ALA A 45 21.37 -4.53 -0.19
C ALA A 45 21.91 -5.61 -1.15
N GLY A 46 21.06 -6.52 -1.62
CA GLY A 46 21.43 -7.58 -2.56
C GLY A 46 21.83 -7.03 -3.93
N GLY A 47 21.16 -5.98 -4.40
CA GLY A 47 21.50 -5.27 -5.64
C GLY A 47 22.84 -4.56 -5.54
N ALA A 48 23.11 -3.87 -4.43
CA ALA A 48 24.41 -3.25 -4.17
C ALA A 48 25.52 -4.31 -4.12
N PHE A 49 25.32 -5.42 -3.39
CA PHE A 49 26.28 -6.51 -3.33
C PHE A 49 26.54 -7.16 -4.70
N THR A 50 25.49 -7.36 -5.48
CA THR A 50 25.58 -7.89 -6.85
C THR A 50 26.38 -6.95 -7.74
N GLY A 51 26.08 -5.64 -7.71
CA GLY A 51 26.81 -4.63 -8.47
C GLY A 51 28.29 -4.55 -8.08
N ILE A 52 28.60 -4.55 -6.79
CA ILE A 52 29.98 -4.57 -6.27
C ILE A 52 30.70 -5.84 -6.75
N THR A 53 30.05 -7.00 -6.66
CA THR A 53 30.64 -8.28 -7.09
C THR A 53 31.01 -8.22 -8.56
N ILE A 54 30.07 -7.82 -9.44
CA ILE A 54 30.33 -7.70 -10.87
C ILE A 54 31.49 -6.72 -11.13
N GLY A 55 31.45 -5.53 -10.51
CA GLY A 55 32.49 -4.52 -10.69
C GLY A 55 33.88 -4.97 -10.20
N MET A 56 33.95 -5.75 -9.11
CA MET A 56 35.22 -6.30 -8.62
C MET A 56 35.82 -7.32 -9.59
N PHE A 57 35.00 -8.20 -10.17
CA PHE A 57 35.49 -9.16 -11.18
C PHE A 57 35.92 -8.45 -12.47
N GLU A 58 35.16 -7.46 -12.92
CA GLU A 58 35.52 -6.64 -14.08
C GLU A 58 36.85 -5.90 -13.87
N ALA A 59 37.10 -5.35 -12.68
CA ALA A 59 38.36 -4.68 -12.34
C ALA A 59 39.58 -5.61 -12.38
N LEU A 60 39.38 -6.92 -12.20
CA LEU A 60 40.41 -7.96 -12.35
C LEU A 60 40.57 -8.45 -13.80
N GLY A 61 39.83 -7.87 -14.74
CA GLY A 61 39.80 -8.33 -16.13
C GLY A 61 39.00 -9.62 -16.35
N ILE A 62 38.17 -10.02 -15.37
CA ILE A 62 37.36 -11.23 -15.42
C ILE A 62 35.91 -10.86 -15.74
N GLN A 63 35.44 -11.26 -16.91
CA GLN A 63 34.02 -11.13 -17.26
C GLN A 63 33.24 -12.35 -16.76
N LEU A 64 32.27 -12.13 -15.88
CA LEU A 64 31.41 -13.19 -15.38
C LEU A 64 30.53 -13.75 -16.50
N SER A 65 30.47 -15.08 -16.61
CA SER A 65 29.66 -15.73 -17.64
C SER A 65 28.15 -15.56 -17.36
N ALA A 66 27.34 -15.58 -18.42
CA ALA A 66 25.89 -15.41 -18.30
C ALA A 66 25.21 -16.38 -17.30
N PRO A 67 25.60 -17.67 -17.18
CA PRO A 67 25.05 -18.56 -16.16
C PRO A 67 25.34 -18.09 -14.73
N VAL A 68 26.54 -17.56 -14.47
CA VAL A 68 26.93 -17.05 -13.14
C VAL A 68 26.11 -15.82 -12.77
N ILE A 69 26.01 -14.85 -13.71
CA ILE A 69 25.18 -13.65 -13.50
C ILE A 69 23.72 -14.04 -13.26
N ARG A 70 23.21 -15.02 -14.01
CA ARG A 70 21.83 -15.50 -13.85
C ARG A 70 21.59 -16.13 -12.48
N ILE A 71 22.55 -16.90 -11.95
CA ILE A 71 22.45 -17.47 -10.61
C ILE A 71 22.54 -16.36 -9.54
N LEU A 72 23.46 -15.41 -9.71
CA LEU A 72 23.67 -14.33 -8.75
C LEU A 72 22.43 -13.43 -8.66
N VAL A 73 21.95 -12.93 -9.80
CA VAL A 73 20.77 -12.06 -9.89
C VAL A 73 19.50 -12.84 -9.61
N GLY A 74 19.27 -13.95 -10.32
CA GLY A 74 18.03 -14.71 -10.23
C GLY A 74 17.88 -15.49 -8.92
N GLY A 75 18.96 -16.11 -8.44
CA GLY A 75 19.00 -16.78 -7.15
C GLY A 75 18.85 -15.78 -5.99
N GLY A 76 19.59 -14.67 -6.03
CA GLY A 76 19.46 -13.58 -5.06
C GLY A 76 18.03 -13.02 -5.01
N ALA A 77 17.48 -12.66 -6.18
CA ALA A 77 16.11 -12.15 -6.29
C ALA A 77 15.06 -13.15 -5.78
N GLY A 78 15.25 -14.46 -6.00
CA GLY A 78 14.32 -15.49 -5.54
C GLY A 78 14.34 -15.71 -4.02
N VAL A 79 15.50 -15.59 -3.38
CA VAL A 79 15.66 -15.80 -1.93
C VAL A 79 15.16 -14.62 -1.11
N ILE A 80 15.25 -13.39 -1.63
CA ILE A 80 14.89 -12.16 -0.90
C ILE A 80 13.45 -12.17 -0.35
N PRO A 81 12.40 -12.49 -1.12
CA PRO A 81 11.03 -12.54 -0.59
C PRO A 81 10.86 -13.54 0.54
N VAL A 82 11.55 -14.70 0.48
CA VAL A 82 11.48 -15.73 1.52
C VAL A 82 12.14 -15.22 2.80
N LEU A 83 13.34 -14.66 2.70
CA LEU A 83 14.04 -14.08 3.85
C LEU A 83 13.25 -12.93 4.49
N ALA A 84 12.60 -12.09 3.69
CA ALA A 84 11.80 -10.98 4.20
C ALA A 84 10.61 -11.47 5.03
N VAL A 85 9.94 -12.55 4.61
CA VAL A 85 8.84 -13.16 5.37
C VAL A 85 9.36 -13.80 6.66
N VAL A 86 10.40 -14.64 6.57
CA VAL A 86 10.98 -15.33 7.72
C VAL A 86 11.51 -14.36 8.78
N ALA A 87 12.08 -13.23 8.36
CA ALA A 87 12.62 -12.24 9.28
C ALA A 87 11.55 -11.42 10.01
N MET A 88 10.33 -11.32 9.48
CA MET A 88 9.31 -10.36 9.96
C MET A 88 8.01 -10.99 10.44
N TYR A 89 7.79 -12.27 10.14
CA TYR A 89 6.55 -12.97 10.43
C TYR A 89 6.81 -14.22 11.28
N ASP A 90 6.24 -14.25 12.47
CA ASP A 90 6.24 -15.45 13.32
C ASP A 90 5.11 -16.40 12.86
N PRO A 91 5.40 -17.59 12.34
CA PRO A 91 4.37 -18.52 11.87
C PRO A 91 3.54 -19.16 13.00
N GLU A 92 4.03 -19.13 14.24
CA GLU A 92 3.35 -19.72 15.40
C GLU A 92 2.37 -18.72 16.05
N ALA A 93 2.57 -17.42 15.84
CA ALA A 93 1.73 -16.37 16.39
C ALA A 93 0.59 -15.93 15.46
N LEU A 94 -0.58 -15.66 16.04
CA LEU A 94 -1.70 -15.05 15.32
C LEU A 94 -1.34 -13.65 14.81
N PRO A 95 -1.97 -13.14 13.72
CA PRO A 95 -1.64 -11.83 13.16
C PRO A 95 -1.65 -10.67 14.16
N ILE A 96 -2.61 -10.65 15.09
CA ILE A 96 -2.68 -9.61 16.14
C ILE A 96 -1.60 -9.77 17.23
N ALA A 97 -1.11 -10.99 17.47
CA ALA A 97 -0.09 -11.28 18.48
C ALA A 97 1.34 -11.02 17.99
N GLN A 98 1.50 -10.65 16.72
CA GLN A 98 2.79 -10.33 16.15
C GLN A 98 3.43 -9.10 16.82
N ALA A 99 4.76 -9.02 16.80
CA ALA A 99 5.48 -7.86 17.35
C ALA A 99 5.35 -6.65 16.42
N PHE A 100 4.77 -5.55 16.92
CA PHE A 100 4.61 -4.29 16.16
C PHE A 100 5.41 -3.11 16.73
N ALA A 101 5.95 -3.24 17.94
CA ALA A 101 6.54 -2.12 18.68
C ALA A 101 8.08 -2.08 18.69
N HIS A 102 8.76 -3.15 18.26
CA HIS A 102 10.21 -3.28 18.37
C HIS A 102 10.90 -3.33 17.00
N GLY A 103 12.15 -2.85 16.96
CA GLY A 103 13.00 -2.89 15.77
C GLY A 103 12.42 -2.12 14.57
N LEU A 104 12.36 -2.80 13.42
CA LEU A 104 11.94 -2.22 12.15
C LEU A 104 10.47 -1.79 12.14
N SER A 105 9.57 -2.53 12.79
CA SER A 105 8.14 -2.18 12.88
C SER A 105 7.92 -0.83 13.55
N GLY A 106 8.64 -0.57 14.65
CA GLY A 106 8.61 0.72 15.35
C GLY A 106 9.19 1.86 14.52
N LEU A 107 10.27 1.60 13.76
CA LEU A 107 10.84 2.57 12.82
C LEU A 107 9.84 2.91 11.72
N ILE A 108 9.22 1.91 11.08
CA ILE A 108 8.23 2.10 10.02
C ILE A 108 7.05 2.93 10.54
N ALA A 109 6.49 2.59 11.70
CA ALA A 109 5.39 3.35 12.30
C ALA A 109 5.78 4.82 12.56
N THR A 110 6.99 5.06 13.07
CA THR A 110 7.52 6.41 13.29
C THR A 110 7.69 7.18 11.99
N LEU A 111 8.27 6.55 10.95
CA LEU A 111 8.44 7.14 9.63
C LEU A 111 7.09 7.50 9.01
N MET A 112 6.10 6.61 9.07
CA MET A 112 4.75 6.87 8.54
C MET A 112 4.10 8.05 9.28
N ARG A 113 4.26 8.15 10.60
CA ARG A 113 3.77 9.30 11.38
C ARG A 113 4.47 10.61 11.00
N LEU A 114 5.77 10.56 10.71
CA LEU A 114 6.54 11.71 10.23
C LEU A 114 6.11 12.15 8.82
N LEU A 115 5.84 11.19 7.94
CA LEU A 115 5.39 11.44 6.57
C LEU A 115 3.97 11.99 6.52
N LEU A 116 3.09 11.67 7.48
CA LEU A 116 1.70 12.11 7.48
C LEU A 116 1.50 13.64 7.30
N PRO A 117 2.11 14.52 8.13
CA PRO A 117 1.97 15.97 7.95
C PRO A 117 2.61 16.46 6.64
N LEU A 118 3.69 15.82 6.19
CA LEU A 118 4.32 16.14 4.90
C LEU A 118 3.39 15.81 3.73
N THR A 119 2.75 14.64 3.76
CA THR A 119 1.74 14.24 2.77
C THR A 119 0.56 15.18 2.76
N LEU A 120 0.10 15.64 3.94
CA LEU A 120 -0.95 16.66 4.02
C LEU A 120 -0.51 17.97 3.34
N LEU A 121 0.70 18.46 3.65
CA LEU A 121 1.24 19.68 3.08
C LEU A 121 1.36 19.58 1.55
N VAL A 122 2.00 18.53 1.05
CA VAL A 122 2.15 18.30 -0.39
C VAL A 122 0.80 18.15 -1.06
N GLY A 123 -0.15 17.42 -0.46
CA GLY A 123 -1.51 17.27 -0.97
C GLY A 123 -2.27 18.59 -1.06
N LEU A 124 -2.14 19.46 -0.04
CA LEU A 124 -2.75 20.79 -0.04
C LEU A 124 -2.17 21.69 -1.14
N ILE A 125 -0.85 21.75 -1.24
CA ILE A 125 -0.17 22.49 -2.31
C ILE A 125 -0.67 21.98 -3.66
N TYR A 126 -0.67 20.67 -3.84
CA TYR A 126 -1.06 20.08 -5.10
C TYR A 126 -2.50 20.39 -5.51
N VAL A 127 -3.45 20.22 -4.59
CA VAL A 127 -4.86 20.56 -4.84
C VAL A 127 -5.03 22.04 -5.18
N ALA A 128 -4.25 22.95 -4.58
CA ALA A 128 -4.27 24.36 -4.92
C ALA A 128 -3.79 24.64 -6.36
N PHE A 129 -2.92 23.80 -6.93
CA PHE A 129 -2.42 23.95 -8.30
C PHE A 129 -3.32 23.31 -9.38
N ILE A 130 -4.23 22.41 -8.99
CA ILE A 130 -5.14 21.73 -9.94
C ILE A 130 -5.97 22.72 -10.79
N PRO A 131 -6.62 23.77 -10.24
CA PRO A 131 -7.42 24.69 -11.05
C PRO A 131 -6.63 25.39 -12.16
N PHE A 132 -5.36 25.67 -11.92
CA PHE A 132 -4.47 26.33 -12.89
C PHE A 132 -3.94 25.37 -13.96
N ASN A 133 -3.98 24.06 -13.71
CA ASN A 133 -3.41 23.01 -14.56
C ASN A 133 -4.42 21.90 -14.87
N PHE A 134 -5.72 22.24 -14.90
CA PHE A 134 -6.80 21.26 -14.84
C PHE A 134 -6.80 20.24 -15.99
N MET A 135 -6.28 20.59 -17.17
CA MET A 135 -6.27 19.69 -18.33
C MET A 135 -5.10 18.70 -18.35
N GLN A 136 -4.08 18.87 -17.50
CA GLN A 136 -2.85 18.07 -17.57
C GLN A 136 -3.09 16.55 -17.54
N PRO A 137 -3.85 15.98 -16.58
CA PRO A 137 -4.05 14.53 -16.53
C PRO A 137 -5.01 13.98 -17.60
N PHE A 138 -5.79 14.85 -18.24
CA PHE A 138 -6.69 14.47 -19.33
C PHE A 138 -5.91 14.26 -20.64
N LEU A 139 -4.85 15.06 -20.82
CA LEU A 139 -4.03 15.06 -22.04
C LEU A 139 -2.79 14.19 -21.90
N ASP A 140 -2.17 14.14 -20.72
CA ASP A 140 -0.94 13.40 -20.47
C ASP A 140 -1.17 12.15 -19.59
N ARG A 141 -0.73 11.00 -20.11
CA ARG A 141 -0.85 9.72 -19.42
C ARG A 141 0.18 9.53 -18.31
N ASP A 142 1.34 10.18 -18.42
CA ASP A 142 2.45 10.01 -17.49
C ASP A 142 2.13 10.74 -16.19
N VAL A 143 1.50 11.91 -16.31
CA VAL A 143 0.85 12.62 -15.21
C VAL A 143 -0.09 11.67 -14.46
N LEU A 144 -1.06 11.05 -15.15
CA LEU A 144 -2.01 10.12 -14.54
C LEU A 144 -1.34 8.91 -13.86
N ALA A 145 -0.21 8.40 -14.37
CA ALA A 145 0.54 7.33 -13.73
C ALA A 145 1.09 7.78 -12.35
N ILE A 146 1.62 9.00 -12.27
CA ILE A 146 2.12 9.59 -11.02
C ILE A 146 1.00 9.71 -9.98
N TYR A 147 -0.21 10.13 -10.39
CA TYR A 147 -1.39 10.18 -9.50
C TYR A 147 -1.72 8.80 -8.89
N ASN A 148 -1.68 7.74 -9.69
CA ASN A 148 -1.97 6.39 -9.21
C ASN A 148 -0.91 5.90 -8.22
N VAL A 149 0.36 6.17 -8.50
CA VAL A 149 1.47 5.85 -7.57
C VAL A 149 1.31 6.64 -6.26
N MET A 150 0.96 7.92 -6.35
CA MET A 150 0.67 8.75 -5.17
C MET A 150 -0.50 8.18 -4.36
N LEU A 151 -1.61 7.78 -4.98
CA LEU A 151 -2.74 7.16 -4.27
C LEU A 151 -2.33 5.87 -3.57
N PHE A 152 -1.49 5.04 -4.21
CA PHE A 152 -0.93 3.86 -3.55
C PHE A 152 -0.11 4.22 -2.32
N ALA A 153 0.77 5.21 -2.42
CA ALA A 153 1.58 5.69 -1.31
C ALA A 153 0.71 6.25 -0.16
N VAL A 154 -0.34 7.02 -0.49
CA VAL A 154 -1.28 7.54 0.51
C VAL A 154 -2.04 6.41 1.19
N MET A 155 -2.53 5.41 0.46
CA MET A 155 -3.20 4.26 1.08
C MET A 155 -2.26 3.48 2.01
N ALA A 156 -1.03 3.23 1.59
CA ALA A 156 -0.01 2.58 2.41
C ALA A 156 0.29 3.40 3.68
N LEU A 157 0.37 4.72 3.56
CA LEU A 157 0.54 5.64 4.69
C LEU A 157 -0.66 5.60 5.66
N LEU A 158 -1.90 5.67 5.15
CA LEU A 158 -3.10 5.61 6.00
C LEU A 158 -3.18 4.30 6.79
N ILE A 159 -2.78 3.19 6.16
CA ILE A 159 -2.65 1.88 6.81
C ILE A 159 -1.54 1.95 7.86
N GLY A 160 -0.30 2.28 7.47
CA GLY A 160 0.88 2.23 8.34
C GLY A 160 0.87 3.20 9.52
N VAL A 161 0.19 4.34 9.41
CA VAL A 161 0.01 5.29 10.52
C VAL A 161 -1.01 4.79 11.55
N THR A 162 -2.01 4.03 11.10
CA THR A 162 -3.09 3.58 11.97
C THR A 162 -2.55 2.58 13.00
N PRO A 163 -2.70 2.84 14.31
CA PRO A 163 -2.12 1.98 15.33
C PRO A 163 -2.81 0.60 15.36
N VAL A 164 -2.03 -0.47 15.51
CA VAL A 164 -2.56 -1.85 15.66
C VAL A 164 -3.08 -2.07 17.09
N HIS A 165 -2.26 -1.73 18.07
CA HIS A 165 -2.60 -1.71 19.49
C HIS A 165 -2.66 -0.24 19.95
N GLY A 166 -3.37 0.04 21.06
CA GLY A 166 -3.60 1.39 21.57
C GLY A 166 -2.40 2.34 21.37
N SER A 167 -2.69 3.58 20.97
CA SER A 167 -1.70 4.48 20.35
C SER A 167 -0.47 4.77 21.24
N GLY A 168 -0.60 4.62 22.56
CA GLY A 168 0.38 5.03 23.56
C GLY A 168 0.58 6.55 23.61
N LEU A 169 -0.25 7.31 22.89
CA LEU A 169 -0.16 8.75 22.75
C LEU A 169 -1.02 9.47 23.79
N SER A 170 -0.70 10.73 24.05
CA SER A 170 -1.61 11.58 24.82
C SER A 170 -2.94 11.78 24.08
N PRO A 171 -4.07 11.98 24.79
CA PRO A 171 -5.37 12.20 24.14
C PRO A 171 -5.39 13.40 23.18
N GLN A 172 -4.50 14.38 23.37
CA GLN A 172 -4.35 15.50 22.43
C GLN A 172 -3.67 15.06 21.14
N MET A 173 -2.56 14.31 21.23
CA MET A 173 -1.83 13.83 20.06
C MET A 173 -2.66 12.85 19.24
N GLU A 174 -3.44 11.99 19.89
CA GLU A 174 -4.33 11.04 19.22
C GLU A 174 -5.43 11.73 18.41
N ARG A 175 -6.00 12.82 18.95
CA ARG A 175 -6.96 13.64 18.21
C ARG A 175 -6.33 14.33 17.01
N TRP A 176 -5.11 14.86 17.15
CA TRP A 176 -4.37 15.45 16.03
C TRP A 176 -4.06 14.41 14.95
N LEU A 177 -3.57 13.24 15.35
CA LEU A 177 -3.30 12.13 14.45
C LEU A 177 -4.53 11.76 13.62
N ARG A 178 -5.67 11.56 14.30
CA ARG A 178 -6.96 11.26 13.65
C ARG A 178 -7.35 12.37 12.66
N ARG A 179 -7.30 13.64 13.06
CA ARG A 179 -7.69 14.77 12.20
C ARG A 179 -6.83 14.87 10.95
N THR A 180 -5.52 14.77 11.11
CA THR A 180 -4.57 14.80 9.99
C THR A 180 -4.80 13.63 9.04
N LEU A 181 -5.06 12.44 9.57
CA LEU A 181 -5.39 11.25 8.78
C LEU A 181 -6.67 11.47 7.96
N LEU A 182 -7.73 12.01 8.57
CA LEU A 182 -8.98 12.34 7.88
C LEU A 182 -8.79 13.43 6.82
N ALA A 183 -7.96 14.44 7.07
CA ALA A 183 -7.64 15.48 6.10
C ALA A 183 -6.91 14.89 4.88
N VAL A 184 -5.92 14.04 5.10
CA VAL A 184 -5.21 13.33 4.03
C VAL A 184 -6.16 12.43 3.24
N ALA A 185 -7.03 11.68 3.92
CA ALA A 185 -8.03 10.83 3.26
C ALA A 185 -9.03 11.66 2.42
N ALA A 186 -9.45 12.83 2.90
CA ALA A 186 -10.32 13.74 2.15
C ALA A 186 -9.64 14.33 0.91
N LEU A 187 -8.38 14.75 1.02
CA LEU A 187 -7.61 15.23 -0.13
C LEU A 187 -7.38 14.11 -1.15
N ALA A 188 -7.02 12.90 -0.68
CA ALA A 188 -6.86 11.75 -1.55
C ALA A 188 -8.16 11.40 -2.28
N LEU A 189 -9.31 11.50 -1.60
CA LEU A 189 -10.62 11.28 -2.20
C LEU A 189 -10.92 12.32 -3.28
N LEU A 190 -10.68 13.61 -3.00
CA LEU A 190 -10.83 14.69 -3.98
C LEU A 190 -9.97 14.45 -5.21
N VAL A 191 -8.70 14.11 -5.01
CA VAL A 191 -7.78 13.79 -6.11
C VAL A 191 -8.22 12.53 -6.86
N SER A 192 -8.80 11.54 -6.17
CA SER A 192 -9.34 10.33 -6.80
C SER A 192 -10.53 10.62 -7.72
N PHE A 193 -11.43 11.53 -7.34
CA PHE A 193 -12.51 11.99 -8.23
C PHE A 193 -11.94 12.63 -9.51
N TYR A 194 -10.94 13.48 -9.35
CA TYR A 194 -10.30 14.16 -10.46
C TYR A 194 -9.57 13.19 -11.40
N ALA A 195 -8.78 12.26 -10.85
CA ALA A 195 -8.11 11.22 -11.64
C ALA A 195 -9.10 10.29 -12.35
N THR A 196 -10.19 9.90 -11.68
CA THR A 196 -11.27 9.09 -12.26
C THR A 196 -11.94 9.80 -13.44
N ALA A 197 -12.24 11.10 -13.30
CA ALA A 197 -12.80 11.90 -14.38
C ALA A 197 -11.87 11.92 -15.61
N ALA A 198 -10.55 12.08 -15.40
CA ALA A 198 -9.57 12.03 -16.48
C ALA A 198 -9.52 10.65 -17.18
N ILE A 199 -9.60 9.56 -16.42
CA ILE A 199 -9.66 8.20 -16.99
C ILE A 199 -10.92 8.01 -17.83
N VAL A 200 -12.09 8.42 -17.31
CA VAL A 200 -13.37 8.31 -18.01
C VAL A 200 -13.34 9.12 -19.31
N TYR A 201 -12.80 10.35 -19.28
CA TYR A 201 -12.62 11.17 -20.48
C TYR A 201 -11.78 10.46 -21.54
N ARG A 202 -10.67 9.83 -21.13
CA ARG A 202 -9.78 9.09 -22.04
C ARG A 202 -10.42 7.81 -22.58
N ILE A 203 -11.27 7.15 -21.81
CA ILE A 203 -12.07 6.00 -22.28
C ILE A 203 -13.10 6.48 -23.31
N ALA A 204 -13.78 7.60 -23.06
CA ALA A 204 -14.75 8.15 -24.01
C ALA A 204 -14.09 8.55 -25.34
N GLY A 205 -12.88 9.11 -25.31
CA GLY A 205 -12.16 9.54 -26.52
C GLY A 205 -11.39 8.42 -27.25
N GLY A 206 -10.98 7.35 -26.56
CA GLY A 206 -10.08 6.34 -27.12
C GLY A 206 -10.46 4.90 -26.85
N GLY A 207 -11.70 4.65 -26.41
CA GLY A 207 -12.23 3.33 -26.11
C GLY A 207 -11.68 2.70 -24.82
N PHE A 208 -12.25 1.52 -24.50
CA PHE A 208 -11.77 0.67 -23.42
C PHE A 208 -10.46 -0.03 -23.81
N THR A 209 -9.52 -0.06 -22.87
CA THR A 209 -8.30 -0.87 -22.98
C THR A 209 -8.08 -1.61 -21.66
N PRO A 210 -7.36 -2.75 -21.64
CA PRO A 210 -7.12 -3.50 -20.41
C PRO A 210 -6.53 -2.63 -19.29
N ASN A 211 -5.53 -1.81 -19.63
CA ASN A 211 -4.89 -0.89 -18.69
C ASN A 211 -5.87 0.17 -18.16
N ARG A 212 -6.64 0.83 -19.04
CA ARG A 212 -7.58 1.89 -18.62
C ARG A 212 -8.69 1.33 -17.73
N LEU A 213 -9.21 0.14 -18.04
CA LEU A 213 -10.22 -0.52 -17.22
C LEU A 213 -9.66 -0.92 -15.85
N THR A 214 -8.44 -1.47 -15.82
CA THR A 214 -7.74 -1.83 -14.58
C THR A 214 -7.57 -0.63 -13.66
N VAL A 215 -7.06 0.48 -14.21
CA VAL A 215 -6.81 1.71 -13.47
C VAL A 215 -8.13 2.37 -13.04
N LEU A 216 -9.17 2.35 -13.87
CA LEU A 216 -10.49 2.86 -13.51
C LEU A 216 -11.05 2.13 -12.30
N GLY A 217 -11.14 0.80 -12.35
CA GLY A 217 -11.69 0.05 -11.22
C GLY A 217 -10.84 0.16 -9.97
N TRP A 218 -9.52 0.22 -10.09
CA TRP A 218 -8.63 0.52 -8.95
C TRP A 218 -8.96 1.87 -8.31
N ASN A 219 -9.16 2.92 -9.10
CA ASN A 219 -9.55 4.24 -8.58
C ASN A 219 -10.93 4.21 -7.92
N LEU A 220 -11.89 3.48 -8.50
CA LEU A 220 -13.22 3.31 -7.89
C LEU A 220 -13.15 2.57 -6.54
N VAL A 221 -12.31 1.54 -6.42
CA VAL A 221 -12.05 0.85 -5.15
C VAL A 221 -11.46 1.83 -4.13
N ASN A 222 -10.43 2.61 -4.49
CA ASN A 222 -9.85 3.63 -3.62
C ASN A 222 -10.91 4.64 -3.16
N MET A 223 -11.71 5.15 -4.10
CA MET A 223 -12.75 6.14 -3.85
C MET A 223 -13.82 5.60 -2.90
N ALA A 224 -14.23 4.34 -3.07
CA ALA A 224 -15.18 3.67 -2.18
C ALA A 224 -14.60 3.49 -0.77
N VAL A 225 -13.34 3.05 -0.65
CA VAL A 225 -12.68 2.86 0.66
C VAL A 225 -12.50 4.20 1.38
N LEU A 226 -11.98 5.22 0.70
CA LEU A 226 -11.78 6.56 1.28
C LEU A 226 -13.12 7.23 1.63
N GLY A 227 -14.13 7.11 0.77
CA GLY A 227 -15.48 7.60 1.05
C GLY A 227 -16.10 6.94 2.28
N TYR A 228 -16.02 5.61 2.37
CA TYR A 228 -16.51 4.86 3.52
C TYR A 228 -15.71 5.18 4.79
N LEU A 229 -14.39 5.40 4.68
CA LEU A 229 -13.52 5.84 5.78
C LEU A 229 -14.02 7.15 6.38
N LEU A 230 -14.19 8.17 5.55
CA LEU A 230 -14.62 9.49 6.00
C LEU A 230 -16.03 9.46 6.59
N PHE A 231 -16.95 8.73 5.96
CA PHE A 231 -18.32 8.56 6.43
C PHE A 231 -18.37 7.88 7.80
N LYS A 232 -17.72 6.72 7.93
CA LYS A 232 -17.72 5.95 9.16
C LYS A 232 -17.03 6.70 10.30
N GLN A 233 -15.92 7.37 10.01
CA GLN A 233 -15.19 8.16 11.01
C GLN A 233 -16.01 9.35 11.51
N ARG A 234 -16.83 9.99 10.67
CA ARG A 234 -17.75 11.05 11.13
C ARG A 234 -18.80 10.54 12.11
N GLN A 235 -19.28 9.31 11.94
CA GLN A 235 -20.29 8.71 12.81
C GLN A 235 -19.72 8.09 14.09
N THR A 236 -18.41 7.83 14.12
CA THR A 236 -17.77 7.11 15.22
C THR A 236 -17.29 8.09 16.30
N PRO A 237 -17.65 7.85 17.58
CA PRO A 237 -17.14 8.64 18.72
C PRO A 237 -15.61 8.64 18.75
N GLU A 238 -15.01 9.72 19.30
CA GLU A 238 -13.55 9.84 19.34
C GLU A 238 -12.87 8.65 20.03
N ALA A 239 -13.47 8.04 21.04
CA ALA A 239 -12.91 6.87 21.73
C ALA A 239 -12.79 5.60 20.86
N HIS A 240 -13.56 5.49 19.78
CA HIS A 240 -13.66 4.26 18.97
C HIS A 240 -13.11 4.41 17.54
N TRP A 241 -12.35 5.47 17.28
CA TRP A 241 -11.87 5.77 15.93
C TRP A 241 -10.94 4.69 15.37
N VAL A 242 -10.07 4.09 16.20
CA VAL A 242 -9.12 3.03 15.76
C VAL A 242 -9.85 1.74 15.33
N PRO A 243 -10.75 1.15 16.14
CA PRO A 243 -11.56 0.01 15.67
C PRO A 243 -12.33 0.32 14.37
N ALA A 244 -12.90 1.53 14.25
CA ALA A 244 -13.58 1.92 13.02
C ALA A 244 -12.62 1.97 11.81
N MET A 245 -11.39 2.46 11.98
CA MET A 245 -10.34 2.41 10.94
C MET A 245 -10.03 0.97 10.53
N HIS A 246 -9.80 0.07 11.50
CA HIS A 246 -9.51 -1.35 11.22
C HIS A 246 -10.61 -2.00 10.41
N GLN A 247 -11.87 -1.70 10.72
CA GLN A 247 -13.02 -2.22 9.99
C GLN A 247 -13.08 -1.70 8.53
N VAL A 248 -12.87 -0.40 8.30
CA VAL A 248 -12.88 0.14 6.93
C VAL A 248 -11.73 -0.42 6.10
N ILE A 249 -10.53 -0.46 6.66
CA ILE A 249 -9.35 -0.97 5.97
C ILE A 249 -9.52 -2.47 5.65
N SER A 250 -10.05 -3.25 6.58
CA SER A 250 -10.34 -4.68 6.35
C SER A 250 -11.40 -4.89 5.28
N TRP A 251 -12.45 -4.08 5.27
CA TRP A 251 -13.45 -4.10 4.21
C TRP A 251 -12.83 -3.75 2.85
N GLY A 252 -12.00 -2.69 2.82
CA GLY A 252 -11.30 -2.27 1.61
C GLY A 252 -10.33 -3.32 1.08
N ALA A 253 -9.63 -4.04 1.95
CA ALA A 253 -8.75 -5.14 1.55
C ALA A 253 -9.50 -6.24 0.79
N ASN A 254 -10.70 -6.61 1.24
CA ASN A 254 -11.55 -7.55 0.50
C ASN A 254 -11.94 -7.00 -0.88
N LEU A 255 -12.24 -5.70 -0.97
CA LEU A 255 -12.58 -5.05 -2.23
C LEU A 255 -11.39 -5.04 -3.20
N TYR A 256 -10.17 -4.81 -2.71
CA TYR A 256 -8.94 -4.92 -3.49
C TYR A 256 -8.69 -6.34 -4.00
N VAL A 257 -8.89 -7.36 -3.15
CA VAL A 257 -8.75 -8.76 -3.57
C VAL A 257 -9.80 -9.11 -4.62
N ALA A 258 -11.07 -8.74 -4.41
CA ALA A 258 -12.14 -8.97 -5.36
C ALA A 258 -11.85 -8.30 -6.72
N TRP A 259 -11.39 -7.04 -6.71
CA TRP A 259 -11.00 -6.34 -7.93
C TRP A 259 -9.79 -7.00 -8.61
N GLY A 260 -8.78 -7.40 -7.85
CA GLY A 260 -7.60 -8.10 -8.39
C GLY A 260 -7.97 -9.43 -9.06
N VAL A 261 -8.87 -10.21 -8.46
CA VAL A 261 -9.41 -11.43 -9.07
C VAL A 261 -10.22 -11.10 -10.32
N ALA A 262 -11.07 -10.09 -10.27
CA ALA A 262 -11.84 -9.64 -11.43
C ALA A 262 -10.95 -9.21 -12.59
N VAL A 263 -9.85 -8.50 -12.34
CA VAL A 263 -8.86 -8.11 -13.35
C VAL A 263 -8.22 -9.34 -14.00
N ILE A 264 -7.80 -10.32 -13.20
CA ILE A 264 -7.12 -11.52 -13.71
C ILE A 264 -8.08 -12.42 -14.48
N VAL A 265 -9.32 -12.56 -14.01
CA VAL A 265 -10.31 -13.43 -14.63
C VAL A 265 -10.98 -12.75 -15.81
N LEU A 266 -11.50 -11.52 -15.66
CA LEU A 266 -12.35 -10.89 -16.67
C LEU A 266 -11.56 -10.27 -17.83
N LEU A 267 -10.36 -9.70 -17.60
CA LEU A 267 -9.65 -9.01 -18.69
C LEU A 267 -9.32 -9.92 -19.87
N PRO A 268 -8.82 -11.16 -19.69
CA PRO A 268 -8.56 -12.07 -20.82
C PRO A 268 -9.81 -12.48 -21.61
N TRP A 269 -11.01 -12.35 -21.05
CA TRP A 269 -12.26 -12.62 -21.79
C TRP A 269 -12.80 -11.38 -22.49
N LEU A 270 -12.47 -10.18 -21.99
CA LEU A 270 -12.95 -8.91 -22.53
C LEU A 270 -12.05 -8.36 -23.64
N PHE A 271 -10.78 -8.79 -23.71
CA PHE A 271 -9.75 -8.32 -24.64
C PHE A 271 -8.87 -9.48 -25.10
#